data_AF-D6YUD0-F1
#
_entry.id   AF-D6YUD0-F1
#
_cell.length_a   1.000
_cell.length_b   1.000
_cell.length_c   1.000
_cell.angle_alpha   90.00
_cell.angle_beta   90.00
_cell.angle_gamma   90.00
#
_symmetry.space_group_name_H-M   'P 1'
#
loop_
_entity.id
_entity.type
_entity.pdbx_description
1 polymer ?
#
loop_
_entity_poly.entity_id
_entity_poly.type
_entity_poly.pdbx_seq_one_letter_code
_entity_poly.pdbx_strand_id
1 'polypeptide(L)'
;MLSSMPKPCPCHSGLSYERCCHPLHQGKPATNARVLMRSRYAAYALNLPDYIIKTTHPDNPAYQSNQKKWTKELQAFSIHTQFIGLEIFTFTEKKK
;
A
#
# COMPACT_ATOMS: atom_id res chain seq x y z
N MET A 1 9.71 -29.21 9.77
CA MET A 1 9.68 -27.77 10.06
C MET A 1 9.99 -27.02 8.76
N LEU A 2 9.00 -26.74 7.90
CA LEU A 2 9.26 -25.90 6.73
C LEU A 2 9.34 -24.45 7.21
N SER A 3 10.57 -23.93 7.28
CA SER A 3 10.80 -22.51 7.51
C SER A 3 10.27 -21.75 6.29
N SER A 4 9.11 -21.11 6.43
CA SER A 4 8.56 -20.28 5.36
C SER A 4 9.51 -19.11 5.12
N MET A 5 10.19 -19.10 3.97
CA MET A 5 11.02 -17.97 3.59
C MET A 5 10.19 -16.68 3.67
N PRO A 6 10.72 -15.60 4.25
CA PRO A 6 9.98 -14.35 4.36
C PRO A 6 9.63 -13.85 2.97
N LYS A 7 8.32 -13.71 2.68
CA LYS A 7 7.87 -13.21 1.38
C LYS A 7 8.43 -11.81 1.14
N PRO A 8 9.08 -11.53 0.00
CA PRO A 8 9.58 -10.20 -0.31
C PRO A 8 8.42 -9.20 -0.34
N CYS A 9 8.68 -7.95 0.06
CA CYS A 9 7.65 -6.95 0.04
C CYS A 9 7.34 -6.51 -1.40
N PRO A 10 6.06 -6.47 -1.82
CA PRO A 10 5.70 -6.04 -3.18
C PRO A 10 6.08 -4.60 -3.50
N CYS A 11 6.40 -3.74 -2.51
CA CYS A 11 6.90 -2.40 -2.79
C CYS A 11 8.36 -2.34 -3.30
N HIS A 12 8.97 -3.50 -3.58
CA HIS A 12 10.31 -3.64 -4.15
C HIS A 12 11.40 -2.91 -3.33
N SER A 13 11.29 -2.95 -2.00
CA SER A 13 12.28 -2.35 -1.09
C SER A 13 13.52 -3.18 -0.86
N GLY A 14 13.53 -4.44 -1.30
CA GLY A 14 14.52 -5.44 -0.90
C GLY A 14 14.30 -6.02 0.50
N LEU A 15 13.31 -5.54 1.27
CA LEU A 15 12.96 -6.06 2.58
C LEU A 15 11.84 -7.10 2.49
N SER A 16 11.73 -7.96 3.50
CA SER A 16 10.57 -8.84 3.67
C SER A 16 9.31 -8.03 3.95
N TYR A 17 8.14 -8.58 3.58
CA TYR A 17 6.86 -7.92 3.83
C TYR A 17 6.67 -7.57 5.32
N GLU A 18 6.98 -8.51 6.21
CA GLU A 18 6.89 -8.37 7.67
C GLU A 18 7.70 -7.19 8.22
N ARG A 19 8.89 -6.95 7.67
CA ARG A 19 9.78 -5.85 8.11
C ARG A 19 9.60 -4.57 7.30
N CYS A 20 8.67 -4.56 6.34
CA CYS A 20 8.47 -3.44 5.43
C CYS A 20 7.06 -2.85 5.56
N CYS A 21 6.12 -3.24 4.69
CA CYS A 21 4.79 -2.64 4.64
C CYS A 21 3.80 -3.26 5.64
N HIS A 22 4.08 -4.47 6.15
CA HIS A 22 3.15 -5.17 7.04
C HIS A 22 2.79 -4.37 8.30
N PRO A 23 3.74 -3.76 9.05
CA PRO A 23 3.40 -2.99 10.25
C PRO A 23 2.46 -1.81 9.95
N LEU A 24 2.59 -1.20 8.76
CA LEU A 24 1.72 -0.10 8.34
C LEU A 24 0.31 -0.60 8.05
N HIS A 25 0.18 -1.75 7.37
CA HIS A 25 -1.12 -2.40 7.13
C HIS A 25 -1.78 -2.83 8.44
N GLN A 26 -1.00 -3.09 9.51
CA GLN A 26 -1.48 -3.33 10.87
C GLN A 26 -1.77 -2.06 11.68
N GLY A 27 -1.65 -0.88 11.07
CA GLY A 27 -2.05 0.39 11.69
C GLY A 27 -0.89 1.25 12.21
N LYS A 28 0.37 0.84 12.05
CA LYS A 28 1.51 1.74 12.33
C LYS A 28 1.45 2.96 11.40
N PRO A 29 1.57 4.19 11.92
CA PRO A 29 1.58 5.38 11.07
C PRO A 29 2.80 5.40 10.15
N ALA A 30 2.60 5.86 8.92
CA ALA A 30 3.71 6.16 8.01
C ALA A 30 4.51 7.34 8.55
N THR A 31 5.84 7.23 8.53
CA THR A 31 6.74 8.29 9.01
C THR A 31 6.82 9.48 8.06
N ASN A 32 6.57 9.25 6.76
CA ASN A 32 6.50 10.27 5.73
C ASN A 32 5.67 9.83 4.52
N ALA A 33 5.47 10.74 3.57
CA ALA A 33 4.68 10.47 2.37
C ALA A 33 5.31 9.39 1.47
N ARG A 34 6.64 9.28 1.41
CA ARG A 34 7.32 8.20 0.65
C ARG A 34 6.98 6.82 1.24
N VAL A 35 7.05 6.68 2.56
CA VAL A 35 6.69 5.44 3.25
C VAL A 35 5.20 5.13 3.04
N LEU A 36 4.32 6.13 3.12
CA LEU A 36 2.90 5.96 2.83
C LEU A 36 2.67 5.47 1.39
N MET A 37 3.31 6.11 0.40
CA MET A 37 3.21 5.74 -1.02
C MET A 37 3.62 4.28 -1.26
N ARG A 38 4.76 3.86 -0.70
CA ARG A 38 5.24 2.46 -0.81
C ARG A 38 4.27 1.46 -0.20
N SER A 39 3.76 1.77 1.00
CA SER A 39 2.78 0.89 1.66
C SER A 39 1.48 0.79 0.87
N ARG A 40 1.00 1.90 0.28
CA ARG A 40 -0.18 1.89 -0.59
C ARG A 40 0.04 1.04 -1.85
N TYR A 41 1.19 1.15 -2.50
CA TYR A 41 1.52 0.26 -3.63
C TYR A 41 1.45 -1.21 -3.21
N ALA A 42 2.07 -1.58 -2.08
CA ALA A 42 2.02 -2.95 -1.58
C ALA A 42 0.60 -3.39 -1.23
N ALA A 43 -0.25 -2.50 -0.71
CA ALA A 43 -1.65 -2.80 -0.42
C ALA A 43 -2.47 -3.07 -1.69
N TYR A 44 -2.25 -2.35 -2.79
CA TYR A 44 -2.85 -2.70 -4.08
C TYR A 44 -2.38 -4.09 -4.54
N ALA A 45 -1.06 -4.36 -4.53
CA ALA A 45 -0.52 -5.64 -4.96
C ALA A 45 -0.97 -6.84 -4.09
N LEU A 46 -1.31 -6.60 -2.83
CA LEU A 46 -1.80 -7.62 -1.89
C LEU A 46 -3.33 -7.64 -1.76
N ASN A 47 -4.05 -6.84 -2.56
CA ASN A 47 -5.50 -6.73 -2.52
C ASN A 47 -6.05 -6.36 -1.12
N LEU A 48 -5.50 -5.29 -0.51
CA LEU A 48 -5.86 -4.77 0.82
C LEU A 48 -6.62 -3.43 0.71
N PRO A 49 -7.88 -3.43 0.25
CA PRO A 49 -8.64 -2.21 -0.04
C PRO A 49 -8.86 -1.32 1.19
N ASP A 50 -9.07 -1.91 2.37
CA ASP A 50 -9.35 -1.16 3.60
C ASP A 50 -8.20 -0.22 3.97
N TYR A 51 -6.96 -0.65 3.74
CA TYR A 51 -5.78 0.19 3.97
C TYR A 51 -5.75 1.37 2.99
N ILE A 52 -6.08 1.15 1.72
CA ILE A 52 -6.16 2.20 0.71
C ILE A 52 -7.23 3.23 1.09
N ILE A 53 -8.42 2.78 1.48
CA ILE A 53 -9.52 3.65 1.90
C ILE A 53 -9.11 4.47 3.12
N LYS A 54 -8.60 3.82 4.18
CA LYS A 54 -8.19 4.48 5.43
C LYS A 54 -7.09 5.53 5.25
N THR A 55 -6.24 5.36 4.23
CA THR A 55 -5.11 6.26 3.96
C THR A 55 -5.34 7.24 2.82
N THR A 56 -6.59 7.35 2.32
CA THR A 56 -6.97 8.34 1.31
C THR A 56 -7.74 9.47 1.97
N HIS A 57 -7.26 10.71 1.78
CA HIS A 57 -7.95 11.90 2.29
C HIS A 57 -9.30 12.11 1.56
N PRO A 58 -10.35 12.62 2.23
CA PRO A 58 -11.64 12.89 1.59
C PRO A 58 -11.59 13.83 0.38
N ASP A 59 -10.66 14.80 0.40
CA ASP A 59 -10.45 15.74 -0.72
C ASP A 59 -9.67 15.13 -1.90
N ASN A 60 -9.25 13.86 -1.81
CA ASN A 60 -8.61 13.21 -2.94
C ASN A 60 -9.65 12.97 -4.07
N PRO A 61 -9.36 13.31 -5.34
CA PRO A 61 -10.32 13.12 -6.44
C PRO A 61 -10.81 11.68 -6.64
N ALA A 62 -10.04 10.68 -6.20
CA ALA A 62 -10.41 9.26 -6.27
C ALA A 62 -11.21 8.79 -5.03
N TYR A 63 -11.42 9.65 -4.04
CA TYR A 63 -12.18 9.32 -2.84
C TYR A 63 -13.64 9.01 -3.19
N GLN A 64 -14.20 7.97 -2.55
CA GLN A 64 -15.60 7.59 -2.70
C GLN A 64 -16.23 7.49 -1.31
N SER A 65 -17.34 8.19 -1.10
CA SER A 65 -18.09 8.14 0.18
C SER A 65 -18.75 6.77 0.40
N ASN A 66 -19.15 6.09 -0.67
CA ASN A 66 -19.68 4.73 -0.60
C ASN A 66 -18.54 3.70 -0.51
N GLN A 67 -18.12 3.37 0.71
CA GLN A 67 -17.02 2.44 0.96
C GLN A 67 -17.27 1.05 0.37
N LYS A 68 -18.49 0.50 0.45
CA LYS A 68 -18.78 -0.84 -0.09
C LYS A 68 -18.56 -0.92 -1.60
N LYS A 69 -18.98 0.11 -2.34
CA LYS A 69 -18.73 0.21 -3.77
C LYS A 69 -17.24 0.35 -4.05
N TRP A 70 -16.57 1.26 -3.32
CA TRP A 70 -15.15 1.53 -3.53
C TRP A 70 -14.26 0.33 -3.23
N THR A 71 -14.54 -0.43 -2.17
CA THR A 71 -13.86 -1.68 -1.85
C THR A 71 -13.89 -2.65 -3.03
N LYS A 72 -15.06 -2.82 -3.67
CA LYS A 72 -15.20 -3.71 -4.84
C LYS A 72 -14.39 -3.22 -6.04
N GLU A 73 -14.39 -1.91 -6.31
CA GLU A 73 -13.61 -1.31 -7.39
C GLU A 73 -12.10 -1.47 -7.17
N LEU A 74 -11.62 -1.21 -5.95
CA LEU A 74 -10.23 -1.39 -5.56
C LEU A 74 -9.80 -2.86 -5.66
N GLN A 75 -10.66 -3.79 -5.22
CA GLN A 75 -10.41 -5.23 -5.35
C GLN A 75 -10.35 -5.66 -6.81
N ALA A 76 -11.33 -5.24 -7.62
CA ALA A 76 -11.37 -5.55 -9.05
C ALA A 76 -10.11 -5.04 -9.75
N PHE A 77 -9.72 -3.79 -9.51
CA PHE A 77 -8.47 -3.23 -10.03
C PHE A 77 -7.26 -4.06 -9.59
N SER A 78 -7.16 -4.40 -8.31
CA SER A 78 -6.01 -5.11 -7.73
C SER A 78 -5.85 -6.51 -8.31
N ILE A 79 -6.96 -7.22 -8.54
CA ILE A 79 -6.96 -8.59 -9.10
C ILE A 79 -6.61 -8.61 -10.59
N HIS A 80 -6.99 -7.57 -11.34
CA HIS A 80 -6.76 -7.51 -12.79
C HIS A 80 -5.48 -6.74 -13.18
N THR A 81 -4.70 -6.28 -12.21
CA THR A 81 -3.47 -5.51 -12.45
C THR A 81 -2.24 -6.32 -12.07
N GLN A 82 -1.25 -6.34 -12.96
CA GLN A 82 0.07 -6.91 -12.67
C GLN A 82 0.99 -5.84 -12.07
N PHE A 83 1.36 -6.02 -10.80
CA PHE A 83 2.23 -5.10 -10.05
C PHE A 83 3.70 -5.51 -10.16
N ILE A 84 4.32 -5.19 -11.30
CA ILE A 84 5.68 -5.66 -11.67
C ILE A 84 6.78 -5.00 -10.82
N GLY A 85 6.63 -3.74 -10.44
CA GLY A 85 7.72 -2.95 -9.86
C GLY A 85 7.28 -1.59 -9.35
N LEU A 86 7.92 -1.09 -8.30
CA LEU A 86 7.80 0.30 -7.86
C LEU A 86 9.18 0.95 -7.80
N GLU A 87 9.36 2.03 -8.55
CA GLU A 87 10.52 2.91 -8.51
C GLU A 87 10.09 4.34 -8.12
N ILE A 88 10.81 4.96 -7.19
CA ILE A 88 10.55 6.34 -6.74
C ILE A 88 11.76 7.20 -7.13
N PHE A 89 11.64 7.97 -8.20
CA PHE A 89 12.72 8.81 -8.72
C PHE A 89 13.06 9.98 -7.80
N THR A 90 12.04 10.68 -7.30
CA THR A 90 12.21 11.85 -6.45
C THR A 90 11.19 11.86 -5.32
N PHE A 91 11.58 12.45 -4.20
CA PHE A 91 10.71 12.68 -3.06
C PHE A 91 11.21 13.89 -2.28
N THR A 92 10.29 14.79 -1.94
CA THR A 92 10.59 15.95 -1.10
C THR A 92 9.89 15.78 0.25
N GLU A 93 10.67 15.81 1.31
CA GLU A 93 10.15 15.89 2.67
C GLU A 93 9.89 17.37 3.00
N LYS A 94 8.63 17.76 3.09
CA LYS A 94 8.31 19.06 3.70
C LYS A 94 8.38 18.89 5.21
N LYS A 95 9.35 19.55 5.85
CA LYS A 95 9.29 19.73 7.31
C LYS A 95 8.00 20.50 7.62
N LYS A 96 7.18 19.95 8.51
CA LYS A 96 6.05 20.67 9.10
C LYS A 96 6.54 21.84 9.92
#